data_AF-A0A3A9J825-F1
#
_entry.id   AF-A0A3A9J825-F1
#
_cell.length_a   1.000
_cell.length_b   1.000
_cell.length_c   1.000
_cell.angle_alpha   90.00
_cell.angle_beta   90.00
_cell.angle_gamma   90.00
#
_symmetry.space_group_name_H-M   'P 1'
#
loop_
_entity.id
_entity.type
_entity.pdbx_description
1 polymer ?
#
loop_
_entity_poly.entity_id
_entity_poly.type
_entity_poly.pdbx_seq_one_letter_code
_entity_poly.pdbx_strand_id
1 'polypeptide(L)' 'MGRCAEAQFHLRRCGLSRLDADGDGVPCESLCR' A
#
# COMPACT_ATOMS: atom_id res chain seq x y z
N MET A 1 -5.13 1.70 13.53
CA MET A 1 -3.90 1.67 12.70
C MET A 1 -3.58 0.26 12.15
N GLY A 2 -4.51 -0.41 11.46
CA GLY A 2 -4.30 -1.81 10.99
C GLY A 2 -4.23 -2.00 9.46
N ARG A 3 -4.39 -0.94 8.66
CA ARG A 3 -4.65 -1.07 7.21
C ARG A 3 -3.37 -1.02 6.36
N CYS A 4 -2.25 -0.53 6.91
CA CYS A 4 -0.99 -0.39 6.17
C CYS A 4 -0.26 -1.72 5.93
N ALA A 5 -0.26 -2.64 6.89
CA ALA A 5 0.45 -3.92 6.74
C ALA A 5 -0.22 -4.83 5.69
N GLU A 6 -1.56 -4.84 5.67
CA GLU A 6 -2.36 -5.51 4.64
C GLU A 6 -2.12 -4.89 3.27
N ALA A 7 -2.14 -3.55 3.15
CA ALA A 7 -1.87 -2.89 1.88
C ALA A 7 -0.46 -3.19 1.33
N GLN A 8 0.56 -3.21 2.20
CA GLN A 8 1.92 -3.62 1.82
C GLN A 8 2.00 -5.10 1.44
N PHE A 9 1.22 -5.96 2.10
CA PHE A 9 1.12 -7.37 1.75
C PHE A 9 0.49 -7.51 0.37
N HIS A 10 -0.64 -6.86 0.10
CA HIS A 10 -1.30 -6.88 -1.22
C HIS A 10 -0.45 -6.25 -2.33
N LEU A 11 0.27 -5.16 -2.05
CA LEU A 11 1.22 -4.56 -2.98
C LEU A 11 2.31 -5.56 -3.38
N ARG A 12 2.99 -6.17 -2.39
CA ARG A 12 4.10 -7.10 -2.64
C ARG A 12 3.67 -8.48 -3.13
N ARG A 13 2.52 -8.97 -2.65
CA ARG A 13 2.02 -10.33 -2.91
C ARG A 13 1.15 -10.38 -4.17
N CYS A 14 0.30 -9.38 -4.38
CA CYS A 14 -0.61 -9.32 -5.51
C CYS A 14 -0.06 -8.44 -6.65
N GLY A 15 1.01 -7.67 -6.40
CA GLY A 15 1.57 -6.76 -7.40
C GLY A 15 0.63 -5.60 -7.71
N LEU A 16 -0.21 -5.22 -6.75
CA LEU A 16 -1.20 -4.17 -6.91
C LEU A 16 -0.54 -2.80 -6.89
N SER A 17 0.10 -2.43 -7.99
CA SER A 17 0.68 -1.09 -8.20
C SER A 17 -0.36 0.03 -8.10
N ARG A 18 -1.65 -0.28 -8.21
CA ARG A 18 -2.74 0.71 -7.99
C ARG A 18 -2.86 1.15 -6.53
N LEU A 19 -2.30 0.38 -5.60
CA LEU A 19 -2.26 0.73 -4.18
C LEU A 19 -1.09 1.69 -3.88
N ASP A 20 -0.05 1.69 -4.71
CA ASP A 20 1.20 2.47 -4.58
C ASP A 20 1.30 3.43 -5.78
N ALA A 21 0.56 4.54 -5.66
CA ALA A 21 0.29 5.43 -6.79
C ALA A 21 1.53 6.24 -7.20
N ASP A 22 2.42 6.55 -6.25
CA ASP A 22 3.69 7.23 -6.45
C ASP A 22 4.86 6.25 -6.63
N GLY A 23 4.69 4.97 -6.26
CA GLY A 23 5.65 3.91 -6.53
C GLY A 23 6.81 3.87 -5.51
N ASP A 24 6.59 4.42 -4.32
CA ASP A 24 7.59 4.46 -3.25
C ASP A 24 7.62 3.16 -2.42
N GLY A 25 6.69 2.24 -2.68
CA GLY A 25 6.53 0.98 -1.95
C GLY A 25 5.66 1.10 -0.69
N VAL A 26 5.02 2.26 -0.48
CA VAL A 26 4.17 2.58 0.67
C VAL A 26 2.75 2.92 0.20
N PRO A 27 1.88 1.90 0.07
CA PRO A 27 0.56 2.05 -0.54
C PRO A 27 -0.50 2.77 0.33
N CYS A 28 -0.10 3.48 1.37
CA CYS A 28 -1.01 3.99 2.42
C CYS A 28 -0.83 5.46 2.77
N GLU A 29 -0.01 6.20 2.02
CA GLU A 29 0.17 7.65 2.15
C GLU A 29 -1.16 8.42 2.29
N SER A 30 -2.21 8.01 1.57
CA SER A 30 -3.55 8.64 1.61
C SER A 30 -4.49 8.07 2.69
N LEU A 31 -4.20 6.88 3.23
CA LEU A 31 -5.02 6.18 4.24
C LEU A 31 -4.58 6.49 5.68
N CYS A 32 -3.40 7.06 5.86
CA CYS A 32 -2.75 7.32 7.15
C CYS A 32 -2.89 8.79 7.61
N ARG A 33 -4.04 9.43 7.33
CA ARG A 33 -4.40 10.76 7.88
C ARG A 33 -5.02 10.64 9.28
#